data_AF-A0A4R3PZV5-F1
#
_entry.id   AF-A0A4R3PZV5-F1
#
_cell.length_a   1.000
_cell.length_b   1.000
_cell.length_c   1.000
_cell.angle_alpha   90.00
_cell.angle_beta   90.00
_cell.angle_gamma   90.00
#
_symmetry.space_group_name_H-M   'P 1'
#
loop_
_entity.id
_entity.type
_entity.pdbx_description
1 polymer ?
#
loop_
_entity_poly.entity_id
_entity_poly.type
_entity_poly.pdbx_seq_one_letter_code
_entity_poly.pdbx_strand_id
1 'polypeptide(L)'
;MSTKSTISAAMLAGAVAAAMSSFAIAAPLTQAQVKAAMDAGKEKCFGVALKGQNDCAAGPGTTCQATSTVDYQGNAWKFVDGGTCTTMDLPGDRKGSTEALSRDLPS
;
A
#
# COMPACT_ATOMS: atom_id res chain seq x y z
N MET A 1 0.41 22.34 -52.27
CA MET A 1 0.05 20.97 -51.87
C MET A 1 1.01 20.54 -50.76
N SER A 2 0.54 20.44 -49.52
CA SER A 2 1.27 19.80 -48.41
C SER A 2 0.27 19.56 -47.28
N THR A 3 -0.21 18.33 -47.22
CA THR A 3 -1.07 17.76 -46.17
C THR A 3 -0.28 17.57 -44.88
N LYS A 4 -0.88 17.85 -43.73
CA LYS A 4 -0.65 17.12 -42.46
C LYS A 4 -1.77 17.41 -41.47
N SER A 5 -2.64 16.42 -41.32
CA SER A 5 -3.75 16.34 -40.38
C SER A 5 -3.25 15.95 -38.99
N THR A 6 -3.90 16.50 -37.96
CA THR A 6 -4.11 15.97 -36.59
C THR A 6 -2.86 15.66 -35.74
N ILE A 7 -2.76 16.10 -34.48
CA ILE A 7 -3.29 15.37 -33.32
C ILE A 7 -3.43 16.37 -32.14
N SER A 8 -4.64 16.49 -31.60
CA SER A 8 -4.91 17.06 -30.28
C SER A 8 -4.37 16.09 -29.23
N ALA A 9 -3.28 16.46 -28.55
CA ALA A 9 -2.77 15.75 -27.38
C ALA A 9 -3.16 16.50 -26.11
N ALA A 10 -4.45 16.47 -25.77
CA ALA A 10 -4.85 16.52 -24.38
C ALA A 10 -4.58 15.13 -23.82
N MET A 11 -3.76 14.98 -22.78
CA MET A 11 -3.87 13.95 -21.73
C MET A 11 -2.81 14.25 -20.65
N LEU A 12 -3.26 14.90 -19.57
CA LEU A 12 -3.06 14.45 -18.18
C LEU A 12 -1.70 13.81 -17.85
N ALA A 13 -0.70 14.62 -17.51
CA ALA A 13 0.40 14.16 -16.67
C ALA A 13 -0.03 14.30 -15.20
N GLY A 14 -0.61 13.22 -14.68
CA GLY A 14 -1.03 13.10 -13.29
C GLY A 14 0.12 13.32 -12.31
N ALA A 15 -0.12 14.13 -11.29
CA ALA A 15 0.78 14.33 -10.18
C ALA A 15 0.87 13.04 -9.34
N VAL A 16 1.96 12.27 -9.51
CA VAL A 16 2.32 11.20 -8.56
C VAL A 16 3.35 11.78 -7.60
N ALA A 17 2.86 12.46 -6.56
CA ALA A 17 3.69 12.92 -5.45
C ALA A 17 2.90 12.80 -4.14
N ALA A 18 2.70 11.57 -3.69
CA ALA A 18 2.31 11.29 -2.31
C ALA A 18 2.89 9.96 -1.85
N ALA A 19 4.23 9.90 -1.77
CA ALA A 19 4.92 8.85 -1.03
C ALA A 19 5.65 9.48 0.18
N MET A 20 4.90 10.17 1.04
CA MET A 20 5.38 10.42 2.41
C MET A 20 5.20 9.12 3.20
N SER A 21 6.12 8.19 2.99
CA SER A 21 6.22 6.98 3.81
C SER A 21 6.75 7.39 5.17
N SER A 22 5.84 7.61 6.11
CA SER A 22 6.15 7.88 7.51
C SER A 22 7.18 6.87 8.02
N PHE A 23 8.31 7.37 8.52
CA PHE A 23 9.24 6.62 9.37
C PHE A 23 8.51 6.22 10.66
N ALA A 24 7.71 5.16 10.59
CA ALA A 24 7.12 4.54 11.76
C ALA A 24 8.20 3.66 12.39
N ILE A 25 8.73 4.12 13.52
CA ILE A 25 9.40 3.30 14.51
C ILE A 25 8.65 1.96 14.65
N ALA A 26 9.38 0.85 14.54
CA ALA A 26 8.88 -0.53 14.49
C ALA A 26 8.29 -1.01 15.83
N ALA A 27 7.33 -0.27 16.39
CA ALA A 27 6.59 -0.62 17.59
C ALA A 27 5.21 -1.19 17.21
N PRO A 28 4.87 -2.43 17.65
CA PRO A 28 3.64 -3.09 17.25
C PRO A 28 2.42 -2.21 17.50
N LEU A 29 1.52 -2.14 16.51
CA LEU A 29 0.28 -1.36 16.64
C LEU A 29 -0.65 -2.07 17.61
N THR A 30 -1.01 -1.36 18.68
CA THR A 30 -2.07 -1.78 19.59
C THR A 30 -3.42 -1.82 18.87
N GLN A 31 -4.36 -2.62 19.37
CA GLN A 31 -5.71 -2.67 18.81
C GLN A 31 -6.41 -1.31 18.83
N ALA A 32 -6.13 -0.47 19.84
CA ALA A 32 -6.64 0.89 19.94
C ALA A 32 -6.11 1.80 18.82
N GLN A 33 -4.82 1.70 18.48
CA GLN A 33 -4.22 2.44 17.37
C GLN A 33 -4.76 1.99 16.02
N VAL A 34 -4.97 0.67 15.84
CA VAL A 34 -5.61 0.14 14.63
C VAL A 34 -7.01 0.69 14.48
N LYS A 35 -7.81 0.68 15.56
CA LYS A 35 -9.15 1.24 15.54
C LYS A 35 -9.14 2.75 15.25
N ALA A 36 -8.27 3.50 15.92
CA ALA A 36 -8.15 4.95 15.71
C ALA A 36 -7.75 5.29 14.27
N ALA A 37 -6.86 4.51 13.66
CA ALA A 37 -6.49 4.69 12.25
C ALA A 37 -7.67 4.43 11.30
N MET A 38 -8.45 3.36 11.56
CA MET A 38 -9.65 3.06 10.80
C MET A 38 -10.74 4.14 10.96
N ASP A 39 -10.97 4.60 12.19
CA ASP A 39 -11.89 5.69 12.49
C ASP A 39 -11.44 7.02 11.85
N ALA A 40 -10.13 7.22 11.71
CA ALA A 40 -9.53 8.35 10.98
C ALA A 40 -9.55 8.17 9.45
N GLY A 41 -10.24 7.14 8.94
CA GLY A 41 -10.44 6.92 7.51
C GLY A 41 -9.29 6.21 6.81
N LYS A 42 -8.40 5.52 7.53
CA LYS A 42 -7.42 4.61 6.92
C LYS A 42 -8.00 3.21 6.76
N GLU A 43 -7.43 2.41 5.86
CA GLU A 43 -7.81 1.02 5.64
C GLU A 43 -6.58 0.11 5.62
N LYS A 44 -6.79 -1.17 5.95
CA LYS A 44 -5.78 -2.22 5.82
C LYS A 44 -5.65 -2.58 4.35
N CYS A 45 -4.45 -2.47 3.81
CA CYS A 45 -4.17 -2.85 2.44
C CYS A 45 -3.01 -3.84 2.36
N PHE A 46 -3.29 -5.02 1.82
CA PHE A 46 -2.38 -6.14 1.64
C PHE A 46 -1.62 -6.05 0.32
N GLY A 47 -0.38 -6.53 0.31
CA GLY A 47 0.47 -6.57 -0.88
C GLY A 47 1.06 -5.22 -1.28
N VAL A 48 1.00 -4.20 -0.41
CA VAL A 48 1.53 -2.85 -0.67
C VAL A 48 2.79 -2.54 0.14
N ALA A 49 3.04 -3.33 1.19
CA ALA A 49 4.16 -3.10 2.09
C ALA A 49 5.48 -3.49 1.43
N LEU A 50 6.50 -2.64 1.59
CA LEU A 50 7.87 -3.00 1.25
C LEU A 50 8.44 -3.96 2.30
N LYS A 51 9.55 -4.62 1.95
CA LYS A 51 10.31 -5.48 2.86
C LYS A 51 10.60 -4.73 4.17
N GLY A 52 10.26 -5.37 5.29
CA GLY A 52 10.45 -4.84 6.63
C GLY A 52 9.60 -3.62 6.98
N GLN A 53 8.59 -3.28 6.19
CA GLN A 53 7.81 -2.04 6.36
C GLN A 53 6.29 -2.27 6.40
N ASN A 54 5.86 -3.49 6.68
CA ASN A 54 4.45 -3.79 6.88
C ASN A 54 3.99 -3.38 8.28
N ASP A 55 2.74 -2.93 8.34
CA ASP A 55 2.00 -2.76 9.58
C ASP A 55 1.41 -4.10 10.00
N CYS A 56 1.20 -4.26 11.31
CA CYS A 56 0.44 -5.39 11.79
C CYS A 56 -0.28 -5.07 13.09
N ALA A 57 -1.45 -5.69 13.26
CA ALA A 57 -2.23 -5.67 14.48
C ALA A 57 -1.62 -6.71 15.40
N ALA A 58 -0.69 -6.26 16.23
CA ALA A 58 -0.06 -7.11 17.21
C ALA A 58 -0.63 -6.79 18.60
N GLY A 59 -1.27 -7.78 19.22
CA GLY A 59 -1.52 -7.74 20.67
C GLY A 59 -0.19 -7.68 21.44
N PRO A 60 -0.21 -7.32 22.74
CA PRO A 60 1.01 -7.25 23.54
C PRO A 60 1.80 -8.57 23.44
N GLY A 61 3.06 -8.48 22.99
CA GLY A 61 3.96 -9.64 22.80
C GLY A 61 3.97 -10.28 21.41
N THR A 62 3.28 -9.72 20.41
CA THR A 62 3.32 -10.23 19.02
C THR A 62 4.11 -9.28 18.10
N THR A 63 4.88 -9.83 17.15
CA THR A 63 5.94 -9.08 16.44
C THR A 63 5.71 -9.00 14.93
N CYS A 64 4.47 -8.83 14.46
CA CYS A 64 4.18 -8.94 13.04
C CYS A 64 4.41 -7.64 12.23
N GLN A 65 4.75 -6.51 12.88
CA GLN A 65 5.21 -5.33 12.16
C GLN A 65 6.65 -5.55 11.67
N ALA A 66 6.96 -5.06 10.48
CA ALA A 66 8.28 -5.19 9.86
C ALA A 66 8.76 -6.64 9.62
N THR A 67 7.83 -7.60 9.52
CA THR A 67 8.15 -9.02 9.23
C THR A 67 8.12 -9.37 7.75
N SER A 68 7.65 -8.48 6.87
CA SER A 68 7.71 -8.73 5.44
C SER A 68 9.14 -8.98 5.00
N THR A 69 9.38 -10.15 4.40
CA THR A 69 10.72 -10.56 3.95
C THR A 69 10.99 -10.18 2.50
N VAL A 70 9.93 -9.88 1.74
CA VAL A 70 9.95 -9.45 0.34
C VAL A 70 9.08 -8.22 0.15
N ASP A 71 9.36 -7.44 -0.90
CA ASP A 71 8.53 -6.31 -1.28
C ASP A 71 7.17 -6.78 -1.81
N TYR A 72 6.11 -6.05 -1.46
CA TYR A 72 4.74 -6.30 -1.89
C TYR A 72 4.18 -7.67 -1.47
N GLN A 73 4.73 -8.24 -0.40
CA GLN A 73 4.32 -9.53 0.15
C GLN A 73 2.79 -9.60 0.34
N GLY A 74 2.15 -10.59 -0.26
CA GLY A 74 0.69 -10.64 -0.37
C GLY A 74 -0.06 -10.80 0.95
N ASN A 75 0.53 -11.46 1.95
CA ASN A 75 -0.06 -11.61 3.29
C ASN A 75 0.37 -10.49 4.27
N ALA A 76 1.19 -9.55 3.82
CA ALA A 76 1.57 -8.38 4.60
C ALA A 76 0.75 -7.16 4.20
N TRP A 77 0.35 -6.37 5.20
CA TRP A 77 -0.46 -5.19 4.98
C TRP A 77 0.17 -3.92 5.50
N LYS A 78 -0.31 -2.78 5.00
CA LYS A 78 0.00 -1.44 5.51
C LYS A 78 -1.28 -0.64 5.61
N PHE A 79 -1.31 0.34 6.51
CA PHE A 79 -2.36 1.34 6.51
C PHE A 79 -2.20 2.28 5.32
N VAL A 80 -3.29 2.43 4.57
CA VAL A 80 -3.41 3.37 3.46
C VAL A 80 -4.66 4.21 3.67
N ASP A 81 -4.83 5.29 2.91
CA ASP A 81 -6.06 6.08 3.00
C ASP A 81 -7.24 5.26 2.45
N GLY A 82 -8.41 5.38 3.08
CA GLY A 82 -9.59 4.61 2.73
C GLY A 82 -9.99 4.77 1.26
N GLY A 83 -10.37 3.67 0.61
CA GLY A 83 -10.72 3.65 -0.81
C GLY A 83 -9.53 3.72 -1.77
N THR A 84 -8.29 3.77 -1.28
CA THR A 84 -7.09 3.80 -2.14
C THR A 84 -6.49 2.43 -2.39
N CYS A 85 -6.81 1.44 -1.56
CA CYS A 85 -6.14 0.13 -1.57
C CYS A 85 -6.25 -0.61 -2.91
N THR A 86 -7.42 -0.62 -3.51
CA THR A 86 -7.67 -1.31 -4.78
C THR A 86 -7.40 -0.44 -6.01
N THR A 87 -7.14 0.85 -5.81
CA THR A 87 -6.92 1.82 -6.88
C THR A 87 -5.45 2.20 -7.03
N MET A 88 -4.61 1.93 -6.04
CA MET A 88 -3.17 2.15 -6.14
C MET A 88 -2.51 1.16 -7.10
N ASP A 89 -1.62 1.70 -7.93
CA ASP A 89 -0.78 0.92 -8.81
C ASP A 89 0.54 0.58 -8.12
N LEU A 90 0.90 -0.70 -8.19
CA LEU A 90 2.15 -1.24 -7.69
C LEU A 90 2.98 -1.77 -8.89
N PRO A 91 4.31 -1.89 -8.74
CA PRO A 91 5.15 -2.42 -9.80
C PRO A 91 4.68 -3.79 -10.32
N GLY A 92 4.74 -3.99 -11.64
CA GLY A 92 4.39 -5.25 -12.29
C GLY A 92 2.89 -5.48 -12.44
N ASP A 93 2.12 -4.43 -12.76
CA ASP A 93 0.65 -4.47 -12.96
C ASP A 93 -0.11 -5.02 -11.75
N ARG A 94 0.42 -4.78 -10.55
CA ARG A 94 -0.13 -5.25 -9.28
C ARG A 94 -1.00 -4.16 -8.66
N LYS A 95 -2.01 -4.58 -7.89
CA LYS A 95 -2.86 -3.71 -7.08
C LYS A 95 -2.94 -4.21 -5.65
N GLY A 96 -3.11 -3.31 -4.70
CA GLY A 96 -3.37 -3.67 -3.31
C GLY A 96 -4.72 -4.37 -3.15
N SER A 97 -4.93 -5.01 -2.01
CA SER A 97 -6.17 -5.72 -1.68
C SER A 97 -6.57 -5.48 -0.23
N THR A 98 -7.87 -5.35 0.03
CA THR A 98 -8.39 -5.28 1.41
C THR A 98 -8.30 -6.64 2.12
N GLU A 99 -8.00 -7.69 1.38
CA GLU A 99 -7.83 -9.07 1.85
C GLU A 99 -6.43 -9.60 1.56
N ALA A 100 -5.97 -10.54 2.36
CA ALA A 100 -4.66 -11.17 2.17
C ALA A 100 -4.56 -11.85 0.80
N LEU A 101 -3.45 -11.62 0.11
CA LEU A 101 -3.17 -12.16 -1.22
C LEU A 101 -2.25 -13.39 -1.12
N SER A 102 -2.41 -14.32 -2.05
CA SER A 102 -1.59 -15.53 -2.18
C SER A 102 -0.35 -15.36 -3.05
N ARG A 103 -0.03 -14.14 -3.50
CA ARG A 103 1.16 -13.81 -4.31
C ARG A 103 2.30 -13.28 -3.44
N ASP A 104 3.52 -13.32 -3.96
CA ASP A 104 4.72 -12.74 -3.32
C ASP A 104 4.94 -13.27 -1.89
N LEU A 105 4.59 -14.54 -1.64
CA LEU A 105 4.80 -15.20 -0.36
C LEU A 105 6.23 -15.79 -0.30
N PRO A 106 6.97 -15.57 0.78
CA PRO A 106 8.28 -16.19 0.97
C PRO A 106 8.11 -17.70 1.16
N SER A 107 9.03 -18.46 0.58
CA SER A 107 9.15 -19.92 0.71
C SER A 107 9.59 -20.36 2.10
#